data_AF-A0A920M0T4-F1
#
_entry.id   AF-A0A920M0T4-F1
#
_cell.length_a   1.000
_cell.length_b   1.000
_cell.length_c   1.000
_cell.angle_alpha   90.00
_cell.angle_beta   90.00
_cell.angle_gamma   90.00
#
_symmetry.space_group_name_H-M   'P 1'
#
loop_
_entity.id
_entity.type
_entity.pdbx_description
1 polymer ?
#
loop_
_entity_poly.entity_id
_entity_poly.type
_entity_poly.pdbx_seq_one_letter_code
_entity_poly.pdbx_strand_id
1 'polypeptide(L)' 'MEKNLRLLNCLNFINDACCPHYDEEPEREPSTLNFISNKEIESIYCIEGGSALHFKNEIAYKNIQFIKIRIPIT' A
#
# COMPACT_ATOMS: atom_id res chain seq x y z
N MET A 1 -13.03 -17.44 -11.03
CA MET A 1 -12.90 -16.72 -9.75
C MET A 1 -12.50 -15.30 -10.10
N GLU A 2 -13.36 -14.33 -9.80
CA GLU A 2 -13.02 -12.93 -10.03
C GLU A 2 -11.86 -12.52 -9.10
N LYS A 3 -10.78 -11.98 -9.69
CA LYS A 3 -9.66 -11.35 -8.98
C LYS A 3 -10.05 -9.92 -8.62
N ASN A 4 -11.02 -9.74 -7.74
CA ASN A 4 -11.39 -8.41 -7.27
C ASN A 4 -10.65 -8.13 -5.95
N LEU A 5 -9.81 -7.09 -5.95
CA LEU A 5 -9.22 -6.56 -4.72
C LEU A 5 -10.34 -5.98 -3.85
N ARG A 6 -10.18 -6.13 -2.52
CA ARG A 6 -11.18 -5.71 -1.54
C ARG A 6 -10.51 -5.24 -0.26
N LEU A 7 -11.18 -4.35 0.46
CA LEU A 7 -10.82 -3.98 1.82
C LEU A 7 -11.05 -5.16 2.76
N LEU A 8 -10.18 -5.31 3.75
CA LEU A 8 -10.23 -6.37 4.74
C LEU A 8 -10.23 -5.76 6.14
N ASN A 9 -11.03 -6.33 7.04
CA ASN A 9 -10.95 -6.00 8.46
C ASN A 9 -9.66 -6.58 9.02
N CYS A 10 -8.76 -5.70 9.46
CA CYS A 10 -7.45 -6.03 10.00
C CYS A 10 -7.46 -6.07 11.53
N LEU A 11 -6.31 -6.39 12.12
CA LEU A 11 -6.11 -6.45 13.58
C LEU A 11 -6.09 -5.07 14.28
N ASN A 12 -6.13 -3.98 13.51
CA ASN A 12 -6.16 -2.60 14.01
C ASN A 12 -4.93 -2.21 14.86
N PHE A 13 -3.73 -2.68 14.47
CA PHE A 13 -2.46 -2.23 15.06
C PHE A 13 -2.05 -0.82 14.63
N ILE A 14 -2.59 -0.34 13.50
CA ILE A 14 -2.45 1.04 12.99
C ILE A 14 -3.81 1.48 12.48
N ASN A 15 -4.04 2.80 12.41
CA ASN A 15 -5.35 3.37 12.10
C ASN A 15 -5.74 3.30 10.61
N ASP A 16 -4.77 3.30 9.70
CA ASP A 16 -5.03 3.36 8.26
C ASP A 16 -4.91 2.00 7.57
N ALA A 17 -5.48 1.90 6.37
CA ALA A 17 -5.32 0.73 5.51
C ALA A 17 -3.88 0.59 4.99
N CYS A 18 -3.55 -0.59 4.45
CA CYS A 18 -2.25 -0.84 3.82
C CYS A 18 -2.43 -1.61 2.50
N CYS A 19 -1.82 -1.12 1.42
CA CYS A 19 -1.66 -1.84 0.16
C CYS A 19 -0.19 -2.25 0.01
N PRO A 20 0.17 -3.51 0.35
CA PRO A 20 1.51 -4.00 0.10
C PRO A 20 1.71 -4.25 -1.41
N HIS A 21 2.97 -4.20 -1.85
CA HIS A 21 3.38 -4.44 -3.24
C HIS A 21 2.63 -3.54 -4.24
N TYR A 22 2.43 -2.27 -3.89
CA TYR A 22 1.55 -1.35 -4.60
C TYR A 22 1.82 -1.26 -6.11
N ASP A 23 3.09 -1.38 -6.52
CA ASP A 23 3.60 -1.25 -7.88
C ASP A 23 3.80 -2.59 -8.62
N GLU A 24 3.62 -3.75 -7.96
CA GLU A 24 3.92 -5.06 -8.56
C GLU A 24 2.73 -5.64 -9.37
N GLU A 25 1.49 -5.25 -9.04
CA GLU A 25 0.27 -5.75 -9.68
C GLU A 25 -0.55 -4.58 -10.27
N PRO A 26 -0.84 -4.56 -11.60
CA PRO A 26 -1.50 -3.43 -12.27
C PRO A 26 -2.83 -2.98 -11.67
N GLU A 27 -3.57 -3.88 -11.02
CA GLU A 27 -4.85 -3.60 -10.40
C GLU A 27 -4.76 -2.85 -9.05
N ARG A 28 -3.59 -2.82 -8.39
CA ARG A 28 -3.45 -2.29 -7.03
C ARG A 28 -3.61 -0.77 -6.97
N GLU A 29 -2.94 -0.04 -7.85
CA GLU A 29 -3.09 1.41 -7.97
C GLU A 29 -4.55 1.83 -8.25
N PRO A 30 -5.22 1.36 -9.33
CA PRO A 30 -6.59 1.78 -9.63
C PRO A 30 -7.59 1.36 -8.55
N SER A 31 -7.43 0.19 -7.94
CA SER A 31 -8.31 -0.24 -6.84
C SER A 31 -8.14 0.65 -5.61
N THR A 32 -6.91 1.01 -5.27
CA THR A 32 -6.60 1.90 -4.14
C THR A 32 -7.21 3.28 -4.34
N LEU A 33 -7.05 3.86 -5.54
CA LEU A 33 -7.62 5.15 -5.89
C LEU A 33 -9.15 5.12 -5.89
N ASN A 34 -9.76 4.00 -6.31
CA ASN A 34 -11.21 3.81 -6.26
C ASN A 34 -11.72 3.79 -4.81
N PHE A 35 -11.08 3.06 -3.89
CA PHE A 35 -11.49 3.03 -2.48
C PHE A 35 -11.47 4.42 -1.83
N ILE A 36 -10.45 5.23 -2.12
CA ILE A 36 -10.37 6.62 -1.63
C ILE A 36 -11.46 7.48 -2.28
N SER A 37 -11.62 7.41 -3.60
CA SER A 37 -12.59 8.23 -4.35
C SER A 37 -14.04 7.94 -3.94
N ASN A 38 -14.33 6.67 -3.65
CA ASN A 38 -15.63 6.22 -3.14
C ASN A 38 -15.81 6.48 -1.63
N LYS A 39 -14.79 7.01 -0.93
CA LYS A 39 -14.78 7.24 0.52
C LYS A 39 -14.98 5.97 1.34
N GLU A 40 -14.56 4.82 0.82
CA GLU A 40 -14.55 3.55 1.55
C GLU A 40 -13.43 3.53 2.60
N ILE A 41 -12.37 4.29 2.36
CA ILE A 41 -11.27 4.59 3.30
C ILE A 41 -10.89 6.07 3.21
N GLU A 42 -10.36 6.63 4.29
CA GLU A 42 -9.85 8.01 4.32
C GLU A 42 -8.40 8.08 3.80
N SER A 43 -7.57 7.12 4.20
CA SER A 43 -6.16 7.07 3.85
C SER A 43 -5.62 5.63 3.79
N ILE A 44 -4.48 5.44 3.14
CA ILE A 44 -3.83 4.13 2.95
C ILE A 44 -2.33 4.28 2.78
N TYR A 45 -1.57 3.37 3.41
CA TYR A 45 -0.15 3.21 3.16
C TYR A 45 0.08 2.31 1.93
N CYS A 46 0.57 2.91 0.85
CA CYS A 46 1.02 2.18 -0.35
C CYS A 46 2.50 1.84 -0.20
N ILE A 47 2.82 0.56 -0.06
CA ILE A 47 4.19 0.09 0.15
C ILE A 47 4.64 -0.61 -1.13
N GLU A 48 5.66 -0.06 -1.79
CA GLU A 48 6.24 -0.62 -3.01
C GLU A 48 6.94 -1.96 -2.75
N GLY A 49 7.07 -2.75 -3.81
CA GLY A 49 7.87 -3.96 -3.85
C GLY A 49 9.29 -3.74 -3.35
N GLY A 50 9.77 -4.65 -2.50
CA GLY A 50 11.11 -4.52 -1.93
C GLY A 50 11.29 -3.31 -1.02
N SER A 51 10.21 -2.81 -0.39
CA SER A 51 10.27 -1.76 0.62
C SER A 51 9.57 -2.16 1.93
N ALA A 52 9.82 -1.43 3.00
CA ALA A 52 9.09 -1.55 4.27
C ALA A 52 8.89 -0.19 4.93
N LEU A 53 7.80 -0.08 5.69
CA LEU A 53 7.46 1.07 6.51
C LEU A 53 7.48 0.68 7.99
N HIS A 54 8.29 1.39 8.78
CA HIS A 54 8.42 1.20 10.22
C HIS A 54 7.52 2.18 10.97
N PHE A 55 6.69 1.63 11.86
CA PHE A 55 5.83 2.40 12.77
C PHE A 55 6.39 2.41 14.19
N LYS A 56 6.26 3.54 14.89
CA LYS A 56 6.54 3.67 16.32
C LYS A 56 5.33 4.29 17.00
N ASN A 57 4.77 3.60 17.99
CA ASN A 57 3.53 4.02 18.66
C ASN A 57 2.45 4.35 17.61
N GLU A 58 2.24 3.45 16.66
CA GLU A 58 1.22 3.55 15.61
C GLU A 58 1.45 4.66 14.57
N ILE A 59 2.53 5.43 14.71
CA ILE A 59 2.88 6.53 13.80
C ILE A 59 3.97 6.08 12.83
N ALA A 60 3.76 6.29 11.53
CA ALA A 60 4.76 6.05 10.50
C ALA A 60 6.04 6.85 10.81
N TYR A 61 7.16 6.14 11.02
CA TYR A 61 8.41 6.73 11.51
C TYR A 61 9.50 6.77 10.44
N LYS A 62 9.68 5.68 9.69
CA LYS A 62 10.75 5.57 8.69
C LYS A 62 10.41 4.54 7.64
N ASN A 63 10.69 4.83 6.38
CA ASN A 63 10.68 3.84 5.31
C ASN A 63 12.11 3.38 4.95
N ILE A 64 12.19 2.19 4.37
CA ILE A 64 13.42 1.59 3.85
C ILE A 64 13.09 0.88 2.54
N GLN A 65 13.94 1.05 1.55
CA GLN A 65 13.92 0.28 0.30
C GLN A 65 15.12 -0.68 0.30
N PHE A 66 14.83 -1.96 0.09
CA PHE A 66 15.81 -3.05 0.06
C PHE A 66 16.30 -3.35 -1.36
N ILE A 67 15.48 -3.04 -2.37
CA ILE A 67 15.77 -3.32 -3.78
C ILE A 67 15.95 -2.01 -4.54
N LYS A 68 17.10 -1.84 -5.21
CA LYS A 68 17.28 -0.74 -6.15
C LYS A 68 16.47 -1.03 -7.41
N ILE A 69 15.39 -0.29 -7.64
CA ILE A 69 14.77 -0.23 -8.97
C ILE A 69 15.83 0.34 -9.91
N ARG A 70 16.29 -0.48 -10.85
CA ARG A 70 17.19 -0.03 -11.92
C ARG A 70 16.32 0.82 -12.83
N ILE A 71 16.35 2.14 -12.66
CA ILE A 71 15.72 3.07 -13.59
C ILE A 71 16.20 2.67 -14.98
N PRO A 72 15.32 2.23 -15.91
CA PRO A 72 15.73 2.13 -17.30
C PRO A 72 16.09 3.55 -17.72
N ILE A 73 17.38 3.77 -17.97
CA ILE A 73 17.85 4.96 -18.66
C ILE A 73 17.31 4.83 -20.07
N THR A 74 16.25 5.61 -20.33
CA THR A 74 15.54 5.86 -21.61
C THR A 74 14.82 4.68 -22.25
#